data_AF-A0ABD5JUG1-F1
#
_entry.id   AF-A0ABD5JUG1-F1
#
_cell.length_a   1.000
_cell.length_b   1.000
_cell.length_c   1.000
_cell.angle_alpha   90.00
_cell.angle_beta   90.00
_cell.angle_gamma   90.00
#
_symmetry.space_group_name_H-M   'P 1'
#
loop_
_entity.id
_entity.type
_entity.pdbx_description
1 polymer ?
#
loop_
_entity_poly.entity_id
_entity_poly.type
_entity_poly.pdbx_seq_one_letter_code
_entity_poly.pdbx_strand_id
1 'polypeptide(L)'
;MTNAALNQTGSLILNIADPVAPTVHEIGSHIAKAMDWKGILKPINVADAGKDSLVGWTPWSVPAPFTLSTEAAQKIGYIPVTDYARSVTNTCQWLRNLSDEDWQQRFPALARYTIPLFDYVSEDAYFMVSR
;
A
#
# COMPACT_ATOMS: atom_id res chain seq x y z
N MET A 1 7.45 -23.24 4.60
CA MET A 1 8.20 -23.06 5.86
C MET A 1 9.31 -24.10 5.91
N THR A 2 10.54 -23.71 6.24
CA THR A 2 11.73 -24.58 6.29
C THR A 2 11.77 -25.37 7.61
N ASN A 3 12.41 -26.55 7.59
CA ASN A 3 12.59 -27.41 8.78
C ASN A 3 13.29 -26.70 9.97
N ALA A 4 14.07 -25.65 9.71
CA ALA A 4 14.76 -24.88 10.74
C ALA A 4 13.80 -24.12 11.69
N ALA A 5 12.65 -23.65 11.20
CA ALA A 5 11.65 -23.01 12.06
C ALA A 5 10.98 -24.00 13.01
N LEU A 6 10.80 -25.26 12.57
CA LEU A 6 10.19 -26.33 13.37
C LEU A 6 11.10 -26.85 14.48
N ASN A 7 12.41 -26.61 14.38
CA ASN A 7 13.40 -27.04 15.37
C ASN A 7 13.61 -26.02 16.51
N GLN A 8 12.87 -24.90 16.52
CA GLN A 8 12.94 -23.91 17.59
C GLN A 8 12.03 -24.33 18.75
N THR A 9 12.59 -24.43 19.95
CA THR A 9 11.89 -24.92 21.15
C THR A 9 11.14 -23.83 21.92
N GLY A 10 11.14 -22.59 21.42
CA GLY A 10 10.45 -21.46 22.04
C GLY A 10 9.74 -20.57 21.02
N SER A 11 8.75 -19.81 21.50
CA SER A 11 8.04 -18.82 20.68
C SER A 11 8.97 -17.66 20.30
N LEU A 12 9.08 -17.39 19.01
CA LEU A 12 9.84 -16.26 18.47
C LEU A 12 8.89 -15.23 17.86
N ILE A 13 9.15 -13.96 18.11
CA ILE A 13 8.52 -12.84 17.39
C ILE A 13 9.51 -12.41 16.31
N LEU A 14 9.11 -12.50 15.04
CA LEU A 14 9.97 -12.23 13.89
C LEU A 14 9.32 -11.21 12.97
N ASN A 15 10.10 -10.20 12.60
CA ASN A 15 9.67 -9.21 11.61
C ASN A 15 9.80 -9.79 10.20
N ILE A 16 8.74 -9.62 9.40
CA ILE A 16 8.69 -9.99 7.99
C ILE A 16 8.28 -8.74 7.21
N ALA A 17 9.04 -8.44 6.16
CA ALA A 17 8.76 -7.37 5.20
C ALA A 17 9.09 -7.85 3.79
N ASP A 18 8.56 -7.11 2.82
CA ASP A 18 8.96 -7.22 1.42
C ASP A 18 10.46 -6.93 1.27
N PRO A 19 11.14 -7.58 0.31
CA PRO A 19 12.57 -7.38 0.07
C PRO A 19 12.90 -5.99 -0.48
N VAL A 20 11.90 -5.26 -0.97
CA VAL A 20 12.01 -3.91 -1.51
C VAL A 20 10.89 -3.07 -0.89
N ALA A 21 11.22 -1.87 -0.42
CA ALA A 21 10.28 -0.90 0.12
C ALA A 21 10.04 0.23 -0.91
N PRO A 22 9.05 0.09 -1.81
CA PRO A 22 8.78 1.13 -2.81
C PRO A 22 8.22 2.40 -2.15
N THR A 23 8.54 3.54 -2.74
CA THR A 23 7.89 4.83 -2.44
C THR A 23 6.42 4.80 -2.86
N VAL A 24 5.60 5.72 -2.31
CA VAL A 24 4.20 5.89 -2.73
C VAL A 24 4.09 6.14 -4.24
N HIS A 25 5.04 6.86 -4.84
CA HIS A 25 5.07 7.09 -6.27
C HIS A 25 5.32 5.81 -7.09
N GLU A 26 6.24 4.95 -6.64
CA GLU A 26 6.52 3.67 -7.30
C GLU A 26 5.35 2.69 -7.14
N ILE A 27 4.71 2.65 -5.96
CA ILE A 27 3.47 1.91 -5.71
C ILE A 27 2.40 2.32 -6.73
N GLY A 28 2.11 3.63 -6.82
CA GLY A 28 1.14 4.16 -7.78
C GLY A 28 1.51 3.84 -9.23
N SER A 29 2.80 3.88 -9.57
CA SER A 29 3.28 3.56 -10.93
C SER A 29 3.05 2.09 -11.30
N HIS A 30 3.29 1.16 -10.37
CA HIS A 30 3.01 -0.25 -10.59
C HIS A 30 1.51 -0.53 -10.73
N ILE A 31 0.66 0.13 -9.92
CA ILE A 31 -0.80 0.05 -10.05
C ILE A 31 -1.26 0.59 -11.41
N ALA A 32 -0.81 1.79 -11.79
CA ALA A 32 -1.13 2.40 -13.07
C ALA A 32 -0.79 1.47 -14.25
N LYS A 33 0.39 0.85 -14.22
CA LYS A 33 0.82 -0.14 -15.21
C LYS A 33 -0.09 -1.37 -15.23
N ALA A 34 -0.42 -1.94 -14.08
CA ALA A 34 -1.33 -3.09 -13.97
C ALA A 34 -2.75 -2.77 -14.46
N MET A 35 -3.15 -1.49 -14.37
CA MET A 35 -4.44 -0.98 -14.81
C MET A 35 -4.46 -0.46 -16.25
N ASP A 36 -3.33 -0.53 -16.97
CA ASP A 36 -3.12 0.09 -18.29
C ASP A 36 -3.49 1.59 -18.33
N TRP A 37 -3.37 2.29 -17.20
CA TRP A 37 -3.67 3.70 -17.08
C TRP A 37 -2.53 4.56 -17.64
N LYS A 38 -2.86 5.55 -18.48
CA LYS A 38 -1.90 6.39 -19.23
C LYS A 38 -1.78 7.82 -18.73
N GLY A 39 -2.35 8.13 -17.57
CA GLY A 39 -2.26 9.47 -16.99
C GLY A 39 -0.91 9.79 -16.36
N ILE A 40 -0.84 10.93 -15.67
CA ILE A 40 0.37 11.40 -15.00
C ILE A 40 0.14 11.35 -13.49
N LEU A 41 1.00 10.63 -12.77
CA LEU A 41 1.01 10.66 -11.31
C LEU A 41 1.66 11.96 -10.83
N LYS A 42 0.89 12.79 -10.13
CA LYS A 42 1.37 14.04 -9.53
C LYS A 42 1.65 13.81 -8.04
N PRO A 43 2.91 13.93 -7.57
CA PRO A 43 3.19 13.91 -6.15
C PRO A 43 2.56 15.14 -5.49
N ILE A 44 1.93 14.94 -4.35
CA ILE A 44 1.34 16.01 -3.53
C ILE A 44 2.21 16.14 -2.28
N ASN A 45 2.68 17.34 -2.00
CA ASN A 45 3.26 17.64 -0.70
C ASN A 45 2.10 17.99 0.23
N VAL A 46 1.86 17.16 1.25
CA VAL A 46 0.73 17.33 2.17
C VAL A 46 0.79 18.68 2.90
N ALA A 47 1.97 19.27 3.08
CA ALA A 47 2.10 20.62 3.63
C ALA A 47 1.44 21.70 2.74
N ASP A 48 1.39 21.47 1.43
CA ASP A 48 0.85 22.40 0.43
C ASP A 48 -0.66 22.19 0.20
N ALA A 49 -1.23 21.08 0.67
CA ALA A 49 -2.66 20.78 0.54
C ALA A 49 -3.54 21.66 1.45
N GLY A 50 -2.94 22.33 2.42
CA GLY A 50 -3.64 23.18 3.40
C GLY A 50 -3.90 22.48 4.72
N LYS A 51 -3.99 23.27 5.79
CA LYS A 51 -4.34 22.79 7.13
C LYS A 51 -5.75 22.20 7.07
N ASP A 52 -5.90 20.95 7.49
CA ASP A 52 -7.15 20.16 7.47
C ASP A 52 -7.54 19.52 6.12
N SER A 53 -6.74 19.69 5.07
CA SER A 53 -6.96 18.95 3.81
C SER A 53 -6.56 17.49 3.94
N LEU A 54 -7.41 16.59 3.43
CA LEU A 54 -7.12 15.17 3.31
C LEU A 54 -6.57 14.80 1.91
N VAL A 55 -6.39 15.78 1.02
CA VAL A 55 -5.84 15.55 -0.32
C VAL A 55 -4.42 14.99 -0.22
N GLY A 56 -4.21 13.80 -0.80
CA GLY A 56 -2.93 13.08 -0.72
C GLY A 56 -2.62 12.47 0.66
N TRP A 57 -3.53 12.60 1.63
CA TRP A 57 -3.37 12.01 2.96
C TRP A 57 -3.81 10.54 2.95
N THR A 58 -3.11 9.70 3.73
CA THR A 58 -3.52 8.30 3.93
C THR A 58 -3.28 7.89 5.39
N PRO A 59 -4.08 6.97 5.94
CA PRO A 59 -3.87 6.45 7.30
C PRO A 59 -2.67 5.51 7.41
N TRP A 60 -2.05 5.13 6.29
CA TRP A 60 -0.92 4.19 6.23
C TRP A 60 0.43 4.88 6.10
N SER A 61 0.45 6.22 6.03
CA SER A 61 1.68 6.99 5.99
C SER A 61 2.36 6.99 7.35
N VAL A 62 3.68 6.77 7.35
CA VAL A 62 4.54 6.87 8.55
C VAL A 62 5.66 7.88 8.32
N PRO A 63 6.16 8.59 9.36
CA PRO A 63 7.29 9.48 9.21
C PRO A 63 8.52 8.73 8.68
N ALA A 64 9.25 9.36 7.74
CA ALA A 64 10.54 8.84 7.28
C ALA A 64 11.68 9.26 8.23
N PRO A 65 12.71 8.42 8.43
CA PRO A 65 12.86 7.07 7.88
C PRO A 65 12.07 6.02 8.68
N PHE A 66 11.53 5.03 7.97
CA PHE A 66 10.92 3.83 8.56
C PHE A 66 11.65 2.58 8.05
N THR A 67 12.23 1.80 8.95
CA THR A 67 13.06 0.64 8.60
C THR A 67 12.55 -0.60 9.35
N LEU A 68 12.43 -1.73 8.63
CA LEU A 68 12.14 -3.03 9.23
C LEU A 68 13.25 -4.03 8.89
N SER A 69 13.88 -4.62 9.91
CA SER A 69 14.88 -5.69 9.72
C SER A 69 14.22 -7.07 9.72
N THR A 70 14.52 -7.89 8.72
CA THR A 70 14.05 -9.28 8.58
C THR A 70 15.15 -10.31 8.84
N GLU A 71 16.32 -9.88 9.30
CA GLU A 71 17.51 -10.73 9.46
C GLU A 71 17.27 -11.94 10.37
N ALA A 72 16.54 -11.75 11.48
CA ALA A 72 16.23 -12.84 12.40
C ALA A 72 15.38 -13.93 11.75
N ALA A 73 14.44 -13.54 10.89
CA ALA A 73 13.63 -14.49 10.13
C ALA A 73 14.49 -15.20 9.07
N GLN A 74 15.36 -14.47 8.36
CA GLN A 74 16.24 -15.03 7.34
C GLN A 74 17.21 -16.06 7.92
N LYS A 75 17.73 -15.84 9.14
CA LYS A 75 18.62 -16.78 9.86
C LYS A 75 17.98 -18.15 10.11
N ILE A 76 16.65 -18.22 10.16
CA ILE A 76 15.91 -19.49 10.31
C ILE A 76 15.27 -19.97 8.99
N GLY A 77 15.66 -19.36 7.86
CA GLY A 77 15.28 -19.79 6.52
C GLY A 77 14.05 -19.12 5.93
N TYR A 78 13.62 -17.96 6.45
CA TYR A 78 12.65 -17.12 5.72
C TYR A 78 13.25 -16.63 4.40
N ILE A 79 12.50 -16.81 3.32
CA ILE A 79 12.82 -16.29 1.99
C ILE A 79 11.54 -15.64 1.45
N PRO A 80 11.57 -14.35 1.04
CA PRO A 80 10.42 -13.70 0.45
C PRO A 80 10.05 -14.38 -0.87
N VAL A 81 8.77 -14.74 -1.01
CA VAL A 81 8.28 -15.44 -2.22
C VAL A 81 8.00 -14.50 -3.38
N THR A 82 7.77 -13.21 -3.11
CA THR A 82 7.47 -12.16 -4.08
C THR A 82 7.97 -10.82 -3.57
N ASP A 83 7.82 -9.78 -4.39
CA ASP A 83 7.84 -8.38 -4.01
C ASP A 83 6.54 -7.69 -4.46
N TYR A 84 6.39 -6.41 -4.12
CA TYR A 84 5.24 -5.60 -4.50
C TYR A 84 5.03 -5.55 -6.03
N ALA A 85 6.10 -5.31 -6.80
CA ALA A 85 6.04 -5.16 -8.25
C ALA A 85 5.49 -6.42 -8.95
N ARG A 86 5.88 -7.60 -8.46
CA ARG A 86 5.41 -8.89 -8.98
C ARG A 86 4.00 -9.26 -8.49
N SER A 87 3.61 -8.85 -7.28
CA SER A 87 2.33 -9.28 -6.69
C SER A 87 1.14 -8.39 -7.06
N VAL A 88 1.36 -7.08 -7.18
CA VAL A 88 0.28 -6.08 -7.31
C VAL A 88 -0.61 -6.29 -8.53
N THR A 89 -0.06 -6.80 -9.63
CA THR A 89 -0.83 -7.02 -10.87
C THR A 89 -2.01 -7.97 -10.63
N ASN A 90 -1.78 -9.08 -9.93
CA ASN A 90 -2.84 -10.05 -9.64
C ASN A 90 -3.89 -9.46 -8.68
N THR A 91 -3.46 -8.67 -7.71
CA THR A 91 -4.36 -7.95 -6.79
C THR A 91 -5.25 -6.96 -7.54
N CYS A 92 -4.68 -6.15 -8.45
CA CYS A 92 -5.44 -5.22 -9.28
C CYS A 92 -6.45 -5.92 -10.19
N GLN A 93 -6.07 -7.05 -10.79
CA GLN A 93 -6.99 -7.86 -11.61
C GLN A 93 -8.14 -8.43 -10.79
N TRP A 94 -7.84 -8.97 -9.60
CA TRP A 94 -8.87 -9.46 -8.68
C TRP A 94 -9.85 -8.35 -8.26
N LEU A 95 -9.34 -7.17 -7.90
CA LEU A 95 -10.18 -6.02 -7.54
C LEU A 95 -11.05 -5.57 -8.72
N ARG A 96 -10.51 -5.58 -9.95
CA ARG A 96 -11.28 -5.21 -11.15
C ARG A 96 -12.47 -6.13 -11.40
N ASN A 97 -12.33 -7.41 -11.09
CA ASN A 97 -13.44 -8.36 -11.24
C ASN A 97 -14.59 -8.13 -10.24
N LEU A 98 -14.40 -7.24 -9.26
CA LEU A 98 -15.38 -6.87 -8.24
C LEU A 98 -15.93 -5.45 -8.47
N SER A 99 -15.64 -4.81 -9.60
CA SER A 99 -15.94 -3.38 -9.82
C SER A 99 -17.42 -3.03 -9.78
N ASP A 100 -18.29 -4.00 -10.05
CA ASP A 100 -19.73 -3.81 -10.09
C ASP A 100 -20.40 -4.04 -8.72
N GLU A 101 -19.61 -4.44 -7.71
CA GLU A 101 -20.08 -4.66 -6.34
C GLU A 101 -19.90 -3.40 -5.47
N ASP A 102 -20.76 -3.25 -4.45
CA ASP A 102 -20.57 -2.24 -3.41
C ASP A 102 -19.33 -2.59 -2.57
N TRP A 103 -18.27 -1.80 -2.72
CA TRP A 103 -17.01 -2.02 -2.03
C TRP A 103 -17.18 -2.00 -0.50
N GLN A 104 -18.15 -1.26 0.05
CA GLN A 104 -18.35 -1.18 1.50
C GLN A 104 -18.88 -2.51 2.05
N GLN A 105 -19.75 -3.18 1.30
CA GLN A 105 -20.26 -4.51 1.64
C GLN A 105 -19.17 -5.56 1.45
N ARG A 106 -18.37 -5.44 0.39
CA ARG A 106 -17.30 -6.38 0.06
C ARG A 106 -16.11 -6.28 1.02
N PHE A 107 -15.79 -5.08 1.48
CA PHE A 107 -14.63 -4.79 2.33
C PHE A 107 -15.04 -4.10 3.65
N PRO A 108 -15.80 -4.78 4.53
CA PRO A 108 -16.36 -4.17 5.73
C PRO A 108 -15.28 -3.70 6.72
N ALA A 109 -14.07 -4.28 6.69
CA ALA A 109 -12.96 -3.79 7.50
C ALA A 109 -12.43 -2.44 7.00
N LEU A 110 -12.33 -2.24 5.68
CA LEU A 110 -11.93 -0.97 5.08
C LEU A 110 -13.03 0.09 5.27
N ALA A 111 -14.30 -0.32 5.22
CA ALA A 111 -15.44 0.57 5.44
C ALA A 111 -15.57 1.10 6.88
N ARG A 112 -14.82 0.54 7.86
CA ARG A 112 -14.84 1.00 9.26
C ARG A 112 -14.05 2.28 9.50
N TYR A 113 -13.22 2.72 8.56
CA TYR A 113 -12.50 3.97 8.70
C TYR A 113 -13.50 5.15 8.72
N THR A 114 -13.41 6.00 9.75
CA THR A 114 -14.31 7.15 9.95
C THR A 114 -13.93 8.39 9.14
N ILE A 115 -12.95 8.23 8.26
CA ILE A 115 -12.36 9.25 7.40
C ILE A 115 -12.73 8.92 5.94
N PRO A 116 -12.98 9.93 5.09
CA PRO A 116 -13.26 9.67 3.69
C PRO A 116 -12.00 9.13 3.00
N LEU A 117 -12.03 7.85 2.58
CA LEU A 117 -10.90 7.19 1.91
C LEU A 117 -10.80 7.52 0.41
N PHE A 118 -11.89 7.96 -0.21
CA PHE A 118 -12.03 8.19 -1.65
C PHE A 118 -12.76 9.51 -1.94
N ASP A 119 -12.26 10.63 -1.41
CA ASP A 119 -12.83 11.97 -1.65
C ASP A 119 -12.33 12.58 -2.97
N TYR A 120 -12.75 11.97 -4.09
CA TYR A 120 -12.37 12.42 -5.42
C TYR A 120 -12.83 13.84 -5.73
N VAL A 121 -13.91 14.33 -5.09
CA VAL A 121 -14.43 15.69 -5.31
C VAL A 121 -13.43 16.74 -4.81
N SER A 122 -12.90 16.56 -3.59
CA SER A 122 -11.88 17.45 -3.04
C SER A 122 -10.55 17.34 -3.80
N GLU A 123 -10.17 16.13 -4.23
CA GLU A 123 -8.96 15.93 -5.05
C GLU A 123 -9.06 16.62 -6.41
N ASP A 124 -10.19 16.47 -7.12
CA ASP A 124 -10.43 17.13 -8.40
C ASP A 124 -10.41 18.66 -8.26
N ALA A 125 -11.04 19.19 -7.20
CA ALA A 125 -11.04 20.62 -6.91
C ALA A 125 -9.62 21.17 -6.70
N TYR A 126 -8.78 20.44 -5.95
CA TYR A 126 -7.37 20.80 -5.74
C TYR A 126 -6.61 20.91 -7.07
N PHE A 127 -6.71 19.92 -7.95
CA PHE A 127 -5.98 19.93 -9.23
C PHE A 127 -6.54 20.91 -10.27
N MET A 128 -7.79 21.37 -10.13
CA MET A 128 -8.33 22.42 -10.99
C MET A 128 -7.73 23.80 -10.68
N VAL A 129 -7.44 24.10 -9.40
CA VAL A 129 -6.93 25.41 -8.97
C VAL A 129 -5.40 25.49 -8.91
N SER A 130 -4.72 24.35 -8.79
CA SER A 130 -3.25 24.27 -8.70
C SER A 130 -2.53 24.16 -10.06
N ARG A 131 -3.14 24.66 -11.16
CA ARG A 131 -2.53 24.67 -12.51
C ARG A 131 -1.50 25.77 -12.71
#